data_AF-A0AAW0NL78-F1
#
_entry.id   AF-A0AAW0NL78-F1
#
_cell.length_a   1.000
_cell.length_b   1.000
_cell.length_c   1.000
_cell.angle_alpha   90.00
_cell.angle_beta   90.00
_cell.angle_gamma   90.00
#
_symmetry.space_group_name_H-M   'P 1'
#
loop_
_entity.id
_entity.type
_entity.pdbx_description
1 polymer ?
#
loop_
_entity_poly.entity_id
_entity_poly.type
_entity_poly.pdbx_seq_one_letter_code
_entity_poly.pdbx_strand_id
1 'polypeptide(L)'
;MARYITDLAVSTCFQEEEGLKRTGFTKVKGNLNEGTGAGNSNFLWYKKGEKARAITRVQVTYKDEMETSMETFTKIEQNINTGTTGNPIYMWFSRAVGEFDIPIVDVVVTTKTQDEVSLLTTRSVWEKVGCNLNLGAGGNYVYAWMKREKSFYICDVTATKTYDHDQELFSTGYTRVDVSTNLGSLGQVDVFIWYRKTSDQGRALSALNISTTDDQYGGLQRQGYQVVDTNLNENTGGSPVYLWYKSVPGQGTVQGLILLLDWRSVELFEQAGINVIRKNLNAGNDGSMIYLCDV
;
A
#
# COMPACT_ATOMS: atom_id res chain seq x y z
N MET A 1 8.55 24.89 -14.65
CA MET A 1 7.52 24.90 -13.57
C MET A 1 7.73 23.69 -12.69
N ALA A 2 7.65 23.85 -11.36
CA ALA A 2 7.75 22.75 -10.40
C ALA A 2 6.55 21.80 -10.57
N ARG A 3 6.80 20.52 -10.86
CA ARG A 3 5.75 19.53 -11.18
C ARG A 3 5.76 18.32 -10.24
N TYR A 4 6.94 17.92 -9.77
CA TYR A 4 7.13 16.65 -9.05
C TYR A 4 7.12 16.87 -7.56
N ILE A 5 6.54 15.93 -6.81
CA ILE A 5 6.63 15.93 -5.36
C ILE A 5 8.08 15.60 -4.99
N THR A 6 8.77 16.53 -4.32
CA THR A 6 10.19 16.40 -3.97
C THR A 6 10.43 16.18 -2.49
N ASP A 7 9.48 16.59 -1.65
CA ASP A 7 9.57 16.50 -0.21
C ASP A 7 8.19 16.22 0.36
N LEU A 8 8.14 15.39 1.41
CA LEU A 8 6.96 15.09 2.20
C LEU A 8 7.26 15.44 3.66
N ALA A 9 6.23 15.86 4.40
CA ALA A 9 6.32 16.13 5.83
C ALA A 9 4.97 15.85 6.51
N VAL A 10 4.99 15.64 7.81
CA VAL A 10 3.79 15.49 8.65
C VAL A 10 3.81 16.55 9.73
N SER A 11 2.64 17.10 10.06
CA SER A 11 2.45 17.97 11.22
C SER A 11 1.48 17.32 12.19
N THR A 12 1.75 17.47 13.48
CA THR A 12 0.96 16.96 14.62
C THR A 12 0.51 18.05 15.58
N CYS A 13 0.92 19.29 15.32
CA CYS A 13 0.46 20.46 16.03
C CYS A 13 0.48 21.71 15.15
N PHE A 14 -0.24 22.75 15.59
CA PHE A 14 -0.35 24.03 14.88
C PHE A 14 1.00 24.71 14.62
N GLN A 15 1.96 24.60 15.54
CA GLN A 15 3.28 25.21 15.39
C GLN A 15 4.06 24.59 14.21
N GLU A 16 3.96 23.27 14.04
CA GLU A 16 4.55 22.56 12.89
C GLU A 16 3.86 22.94 11.59
N GLU A 17 2.52 23.05 11.57
CA GLU A 17 1.78 23.52 10.38
C GLU A 17 2.27 24.89 9.91
N GLU A 18 2.42 25.84 10.85
CA GLU A 18 2.90 27.18 10.55
C GLU A 18 4.36 27.19 10.06
N GLY A 19 5.21 26.33 10.62
CA GLY A 19 6.59 26.14 10.16
C GLY A 19 6.67 25.60 8.72
N LEU A 20 5.90 24.56 8.43
CA LEU A 20 5.83 23.95 7.09
C LEU A 20 5.29 24.94 6.06
N LYS A 21 4.23 25.69 6.39
CA LYS A 21 3.68 26.73 5.54
C LYS A 21 4.72 27.82 5.21
N ARG A 22 5.46 28.32 6.20
CA ARG A 22 6.50 29.35 5.99
C ARG A 22 7.65 28.86 5.12
N THR A 23 7.95 27.56 5.17
CA THR A 23 9.00 26.97 4.33
C THR A 23 8.51 26.55 2.95
N GLY A 24 7.25 26.82 2.60
CA GLY A 24 6.69 26.61 1.26
C GLY A 24 6.10 25.22 1.03
N PHE A 25 5.81 24.45 2.08
CA PHE A 25 5.01 23.23 1.95
C PHE A 25 3.54 23.56 1.70
N THR A 26 2.87 22.69 0.95
CA THR A 26 1.42 22.70 0.74
C THR A 26 0.76 21.61 1.56
N LYS A 27 -0.27 21.97 2.32
CA LYS A 27 -1.05 21.02 3.12
C LYS A 27 -1.90 20.13 2.21
N VAL A 28 -1.87 18.82 2.45
CA VAL A 28 -2.80 17.87 1.83
C VAL A 28 -4.11 17.92 2.61
N LYS A 29 -5.24 17.97 1.90
CA LYS A 29 -6.55 17.90 2.54
C LYS A 29 -6.78 16.48 3.08
N GLY A 30 -7.30 16.40 4.29
CA GLY A 30 -7.61 15.15 4.98
C GLY A 30 -6.84 15.05 6.29
N ASN A 31 -7.55 14.74 7.37
CA ASN A 31 -6.94 14.53 8.67
C ASN A 31 -6.42 13.09 8.76
N LEU A 32 -5.13 12.94 9.07
CA LEU A 32 -4.47 11.63 9.13
C LEU A 32 -4.99 10.77 10.28
N ASN A 33 -5.50 11.38 11.36
CA ASN A 33 -6.08 10.69 12.51
C ASN A 33 -7.62 10.78 12.59
N GLU A 34 -8.29 10.93 11.44
CA GLU A 34 -9.73 11.14 11.36
C GLU A 34 -10.54 10.02 12.05
N GLY A 35 -11.53 10.41 12.85
CA GLY A 35 -12.44 9.47 13.52
C GLY A 35 -11.89 8.84 14.81
N THR A 36 -10.65 9.12 15.21
CA THR A 36 -10.06 8.58 16.45
C THR A 36 -10.55 9.29 17.73
N GLY A 37 -11.18 10.46 17.60
CA GLY A 37 -11.88 11.16 18.69
C GLY A 37 -10.99 11.83 19.74
N ALA A 38 -9.66 11.79 19.60
CA ALA A 38 -8.72 12.40 20.53
C ALA A 38 -7.52 13.05 19.83
N GLY A 39 -7.00 14.14 20.42
CA GLY A 39 -5.76 14.80 19.99
C GLY A 39 -5.92 15.94 18.98
N ASN A 40 -4.78 16.51 18.59
CA ASN A 40 -4.71 17.47 17.48
C ASN A 40 -4.94 16.74 16.15
N SER A 41 -5.41 17.45 15.13
CA SER A 41 -5.44 16.91 13.77
C SER A 41 -4.03 16.82 13.19
N ASN A 42 -3.73 15.67 12.60
CA ASN A 42 -2.44 15.41 11.98
C ASN A 42 -2.59 15.55 10.46
N PHE A 43 -1.63 16.17 9.78
CA PHE A 43 -1.75 16.47 8.34
C PHE A 43 -0.49 16.07 7.57
N LEU A 44 -0.69 15.59 6.35
CA LEU A 44 0.37 15.37 5.37
C LEU A 44 0.64 16.66 4.58
N TRP A 45 1.89 16.90 4.23
CA TRP A 45 2.36 18.07 3.51
C TRP A 45 3.32 17.68 2.41
N TYR A 46 3.39 18.48 1.34
CA TYR A 46 4.33 18.26 0.25
C TYR A 46 4.97 19.54 -0.28
N LYS A 47 6.11 19.39 -0.97
CA LYS A 47 6.67 20.41 -1.87
C LYS A 47 6.74 19.90 -3.30
N LYS A 48 6.58 20.81 -4.26
CA LYS A 48 6.83 20.54 -5.68
C LYS A 48 8.15 21.14 -6.13
N GLY A 49 8.86 20.42 -6.99
CA GLY A 49 10.18 20.76 -7.49
C GLY A 49 10.51 20.11 -8.83
N GLU A 50 11.82 19.97 -9.07
CA GLU A 50 12.39 19.39 -10.29
C GLU A 50 12.41 17.86 -10.26
N LYS A 51 12.41 17.24 -11.45
CA LYS A 51 12.37 15.77 -11.61
C LYS A 51 13.54 15.07 -10.94
N ALA A 52 14.73 15.67 -10.95
CA ALA A 52 15.95 15.09 -10.36
C ALA A 52 15.84 14.87 -8.83
N ARG A 53 14.89 15.55 -8.17
CA ARG A 53 14.62 15.41 -6.74
C ARG A 53 13.28 14.72 -6.45
N ALA A 54 12.63 14.18 -7.47
CA ALA A 54 11.31 13.61 -7.33
C ALA A 54 11.32 12.38 -6.42
N ILE A 55 10.34 12.32 -5.54
CA ILE A 55 10.03 11.12 -4.77
C ILE A 55 9.40 10.10 -5.73
N THR A 56 9.87 8.86 -5.64
CA THR A 56 9.43 7.75 -6.49
C THR A 56 8.79 6.63 -5.68
N ARG A 57 9.06 6.52 -4.38
CA ARG A 57 8.39 5.55 -3.49
C ARG A 57 8.07 6.18 -2.14
N VAL A 58 6.95 5.74 -1.57
CA VAL A 58 6.52 6.02 -0.21
C VAL A 58 6.20 4.70 0.45
N GLN A 59 6.71 4.50 1.66
CA GLN A 59 6.49 3.32 2.50
C GLN A 59 6.08 3.78 3.91
N VAL A 60 5.50 2.88 4.67
CA VAL A 60 5.08 3.11 6.05
C VAL A 60 5.61 2.01 6.94
N THR A 61 6.04 2.37 8.14
CA THR A 61 6.42 1.43 9.21
C THR A 61 5.52 1.63 10.41
N TYR A 62 5.13 0.52 11.04
CA TYR A 62 4.35 0.51 12.29
C TYR A 62 4.91 -0.46 13.35
N LYS A 63 6.10 -1.01 13.06
CA LYS A 63 6.91 -1.89 13.91
C LYS A 63 8.38 -1.55 13.67
N ASP A 64 9.21 -1.73 14.68
CA ASP A 64 10.64 -1.40 14.63
C ASP A 64 11.38 -2.28 13.61
N GLU A 65 10.99 -3.55 13.48
CA GLU A 65 11.59 -4.49 12.53
C GLU A 65 11.43 -4.03 11.07
N MET A 66 10.31 -3.36 10.76
CA MET A 66 10.06 -2.81 9.42
C MET A 66 11.01 -1.66 9.07
N GLU A 67 11.63 -1.00 10.06
CA GLU A 67 12.57 0.11 9.84
C GLU A 67 13.97 -0.37 9.47
N THR A 68 14.34 -1.61 9.83
CA THR A 68 15.68 -2.16 9.63
C THR A 68 16.11 -2.20 8.15
N SER A 69 15.16 -2.27 7.22
CA SER A 69 15.38 -2.31 5.78
C SER A 69 15.22 -0.96 5.07
N MET A 70 15.00 0.14 5.82
CA MET A 70 14.67 1.47 5.28
C MET A 70 15.88 2.38 5.06
N GLU A 71 17.11 1.86 5.06
CA GLU A 71 18.36 2.66 4.95
C GLU A 71 18.43 3.58 3.72
N THR A 72 17.76 3.20 2.62
CA THR A 72 17.73 3.98 1.37
C THR A 72 16.56 4.96 1.29
N PHE A 73 15.71 4.99 2.33
CA PHE A 73 14.59 5.90 2.46
C PHE A 73 14.91 7.01 3.46
N THR A 74 14.20 8.12 3.32
CA THR A 74 14.20 9.22 4.29
C THR A 74 12.97 9.10 5.18
N LYS A 75 13.18 9.00 6.49
CA LYS A 75 12.12 8.99 7.51
C LYS A 75 11.49 10.38 7.63
N ILE A 76 10.17 10.43 7.81
CA ILE A 76 9.48 11.58 8.38
C ILE A 76 9.33 11.30 9.88
N GLU A 77 10.02 12.08 10.70
CA GLU A 77 10.18 11.82 12.14
C GLU A 77 8.89 11.93 12.95
N GLN A 78 7.86 12.60 12.42
CA GLN A 78 6.57 12.71 13.08
C GLN A 78 5.80 11.38 13.03
N ASN A 79 5.46 10.87 14.21
CA ASN A 79 4.50 9.79 14.35
C ASN A 79 3.10 10.26 13.91
N ILE A 80 2.55 9.65 12.88
CA ILE A 80 1.22 9.98 12.31
C ILE A 80 0.10 9.76 13.32
N ASN A 81 0.25 8.83 14.27
CA ASN A 81 -0.73 8.53 15.31
C ASN A 81 -0.52 9.34 16.60
N THR A 82 0.32 10.38 16.58
CA THR A 82 0.50 11.29 17.73
C THR A 82 -0.85 11.82 18.22
N GLY A 83 -1.10 11.74 19.53
CA GLY A 83 -2.35 12.16 20.15
C GLY A 83 -3.44 11.08 20.20
N THR A 84 -3.17 9.88 19.70
CA THR A 84 -4.06 8.71 19.76
C THR A 84 -3.46 7.58 20.60
N THR A 85 -4.21 6.50 20.81
CA THR A 85 -3.72 5.26 21.45
C THR A 85 -3.23 4.22 20.45
N GLY A 86 -3.10 4.57 19.16
CA GLY A 86 -2.71 3.64 18.11
C GLY A 86 -1.22 3.32 18.05
N ASN A 87 -0.85 2.44 17.12
CA ASN A 87 0.55 2.09 16.89
C ASN A 87 1.33 3.33 16.44
N PRO A 88 2.62 3.49 16.80
CA PRO A 88 3.44 4.51 16.15
C PRO A 88 3.52 4.20 14.65
N ILE A 89 3.24 5.20 13.82
CA ILE A 89 3.27 5.07 12.36
C ILE A 89 4.19 6.14 11.79
N TYR A 90 5.20 5.71 11.06
CA TYR A 90 6.14 6.61 10.38
C TYR A 90 6.07 6.41 8.87
N MET A 91 6.11 7.54 8.14
CA MET A 91 6.17 7.53 6.69
C MET A 91 7.61 7.72 6.23
N TRP A 92 7.96 7.00 5.18
CA TRP A 92 9.28 6.97 4.57
C TRP A 92 9.15 7.27 3.08
N PHE A 93 10.13 7.96 2.51
CA PHE A 93 10.15 8.19 1.07
C PHE A 93 11.54 8.01 0.48
N SER A 94 11.61 7.53 -0.76
CA SER A 94 12.88 7.42 -1.49
C SER A 94 12.81 8.14 -2.84
N ARG A 95 13.99 8.53 -3.31
CA ARG A 95 14.21 9.18 -4.61
C ARG A 95 15.00 8.25 -5.52
N ALA A 96 14.61 6.97 -5.52
CA ALA A 96 15.26 5.95 -6.32
C ALA A 96 15.09 6.25 -7.81
N VAL A 97 16.07 5.82 -8.59
CA VAL A 97 16.15 6.01 -10.05
C VAL A 97 16.29 4.64 -10.68
N GLY A 98 15.35 4.30 -11.55
CA GLY A 98 15.30 2.99 -12.20
C GLY A 98 14.07 2.84 -13.09
N GLU A 99 14.00 1.74 -13.83
CA GLU A 99 12.86 1.46 -14.72
C GLU A 99 11.53 1.28 -13.96
N PHE A 100 11.60 0.92 -12.68
CA PHE A 100 10.45 0.69 -11.80
C PHE A 100 10.07 1.91 -10.96
N ASP A 101 10.89 2.97 -11.01
CA ASP A 101 10.76 4.17 -10.18
C ASP A 101 10.05 5.29 -10.96
N ILE A 102 8.75 5.44 -10.71
CA ILE A 102 7.91 6.44 -11.40
C ILE A 102 7.67 7.64 -10.48
N PRO A 103 8.08 8.85 -10.89
CA PRO A 103 7.90 10.06 -10.08
C PRO A 103 6.47 10.30 -9.64
N ILE A 104 6.31 10.80 -8.41
CA ILE A 104 5.04 11.26 -7.86
C ILE A 104 4.83 12.73 -8.27
N VAL A 105 3.63 13.05 -8.75
CA VAL A 105 3.26 14.42 -9.18
C VAL A 105 2.16 15.04 -8.33
N ASP A 106 1.47 14.23 -7.54
CA ASP A 106 0.43 14.70 -6.62
C ASP A 106 0.20 13.71 -5.47
N VAL A 107 -0.36 14.21 -4.37
CA VAL A 107 -0.67 13.42 -3.18
C VAL A 107 -2.03 13.82 -2.63
N VAL A 108 -2.84 12.83 -2.24
CA VAL A 108 -4.11 13.05 -1.53
C VAL A 108 -4.25 12.08 -0.35
N VAL A 109 -5.14 12.42 0.58
CA VAL A 109 -5.53 11.57 1.71
C VAL A 109 -7.03 11.29 1.60
N THR A 110 -7.41 10.02 1.77
CA THR A 110 -8.81 9.59 1.86
C THR A 110 -9.13 9.19 3.29
N THR A 111 -10.26 9.65 3.82
CA THR A 111 -10.75 9.28 5.16
C THR A 111 -12.10 8.55 5.11
N LYS A 112 -12.57 8.25 3.90
CA LYS A 112 -13.82 7.56 3.60
C LYS A 112 -13.62 6.64 2.39
N THR A 113 -14.26 5.48 2.45
CA THR A 113 -14.23 4.46 1.41
C THR A 113 -14.69 4.98 0.04
N GLN A 114 -15.72 5.85 -0.01
CA GLN A 114 -16.20 6.43 -1.27
C GLN A 114 -15.13 7.27 -1.98
N ASP A 115 -14.23 7.91 -1.24
CA ASP A 115 -13.15 8.69 -1.83
C ASP A 115 -12.08 7.76 -2.44
N GLU A 116 -11.79 6.62 -1.79
CA GLU A 116 -10.90 5.58 -2.35
C GLU A 116 -11.45 5.04 -3.68
N VAL A 117 -12.72 4.65 -3.70
CA VAL A 117 -13.39 4.14 -4.90
C VAL A 117 -13.41 5.19 -6.02
N SER A 118 -13.62 6.46 -5.66
CA SER A 118 -13.57 7.56 -6.63
C SER A 118 -12.18 7.70 -7.25
N LEU A 119 -11.10 7.57 -6.47
CA LEU A 119 -9.73 7.63 -6.99
C LEU A 119 -9.41 6.48 -7.95
N LEU A 120 -9.79 5.26 -7.56
CA LEU A 120 -9.55 4.03 -8.32
C LEU A 120 -10.30 3.97 -9.65
N THR A 121 -11.46 4.62 -9.74
CA THR A 121 -12.25 4.70 -10.98
C THR A 121 -11.89 5.88 -11.86
N THR A 122 -11.01 6.79 -11.42
CA THR A 122 -10.54 7.86 -12.29
C THR A 122 -9.60 7.33 -13.37
N ARG A 123 -9.50 8.02 -14.52
CA ARG A 123 -8.46 7.76 -15.53
C ARG A 123 -7.03 8.13 -15.07
N SER A 124 -6.87 8.62 -13.83
CA SER A 124 -5.57 8.98 -13.27
C SER A 124 -4.96 7.79 -12.54
N VAL A 125 -3.64 7.65 -12.65
CA VAL A 125 -2.88 6.57 -12.00
C VAL A 125 -2.52 6.89 -10.56
N TRP A 126 -3.48 6.68 -9.67
CA TRP A 126 -3.31 6.78 -8.22
C TRP A 126 -2.84 5.46 -7.63
N GLU A 127 -1.79 5.50 -6.83
CA GLU A 127 -1.27 4.35 -6.09
C GLU A 127 -1.52 4.55 -4.60
N LYS A 128 -2.16 3.55 -3.97
CA LYS A 128 -2.43 3.56 -2.53
C LYS A 128 -1.18 3.18 -1.73
N VAL A 129 -0.89 3.90 -0.65
CA VAL A 129 0.03 3.41 0.38
C VAL A 129 -0.68 2.32 1.20
N GLY A 130 -0.08 1.14 1.32
CA GLY A 130 -0.77 -0.07 1.79
C GLY A 130 -1.28 -0.04 3.23
N CYS A 131 -0.71 0.82 4.08
CA CYS A 131 -1.04 0.91 5.50
C CYS A 131 -2.28 1.79 5.77
N ASN A 132 -3.19 1.32 6.62
CA ASN A 132 -4.17 2.20 7.27
C ASN A 132 -3.43 3.12 8.25
N LEU A 133 -3.44 4.43 8.00
CA LEU A 133 -2.73 5.42 8.81
C LEU A 133 -3.32 5.62 10.21
N ASN A 134 -4.45 4.98 10.51
CA ASN A 134 -5.05 4.86 11.84
C ASN A 134 -4.84 3.47 12.47
N LEU A 135 -3.88 2.68 12.01
CA LEU A 135 -3.66 1.32 12.50
C LEU A 135 -3.51 1.29 14.04
N GLY A 136 -4.38 0.52 14.70
CA GLY A 136 -4.43 0.40 16.16
C GLY A 136 -5.10 1.56 16.90
N ALA A 137 -5.36 2.70 16.24
CA ALA A 137 -6.02 3.87 16.84
C ALA A 137 -7.56 3.78 16.83
N GLY A 138 -8.12 2.88 16.02
CA GLY A 138 -9.55 2.88 15.70
C GLY A 138 -9.92 3.99 14.73
N GLY A 139 -11.17 4.45 14.75
CA GLY A 139 -11.64 5.51 13.86
C GLY A 139 -11.81 5.07 12.40
N ASN A 140 -11.60 6.00 11.47
CA ASN A 140 -11.79 5.73 10.04
C ASN A 140 -10.58 4.99 9.47
N TYR A 141 -10.78 4.26 8.36
CA TYR A 141 -9.67 3.84 7.51
C TYR A 141 -9.14 5.06 6.75
N VAL A 142 -7.88 5.40 7.00
CA VAL A 142 -7.23 6.58 6.41
C VAL A 142 -6.05 6.13 5.57
N TYR A 143 -5.99 6.57 4.31
CA TYR A 143 -4.93 6.19 3.38
C TYR A 143 -4.36 7.40 2.67
N ALA A 144 -3.04 7.37 2.42
CA ALA A 144 -2.38 8.29 1.51
C ALA A 144 -2.31 7.68 0.10
N TRP A 145 -2.43 8.53 -0.91
CA TRP A 145 -2.44 8.15 -2.32
C TRP A 145 -1.46 8.99 -3.12
N MET A 146 -0.73 8.35 -4.02
CA MET A 146 0.33 8.95 -4.82
C MET A 146 -0.06 8.93 -6.30
N LYS A 147 -0.22 10.11 -6.91
CA LYS A 147 -0.44 10.20 -8.36
C LYS A 147 0.89 10.04 -9.08
N ARG A 148 0.97 9.07 -9.98
CA ARG A 148 2.17 8.84 -10.80
C ARG A 148 2.24 9.77 -12.01
N GLU A 149 3.47 10.12 -12.42
CA GLU A 149 3.74 10.96 -13.59
C GLU A 149 3.12 10.41 -14.88
N LYS A 150 3.14 9.08 -15.01
CA LYS A 150 2.68 8.31 -16.17
C LYS A 150 2.06 7.00 -15.68
N SER A 151 1.27 6.39 -16.56
CA SER A 151 0.65 5.09 -16.28
C SER A 151 1.68 4.01 -15.99
N PHE A 152 1.25 3.04 -15.19
CA PHE A 152 2.06 1.91 -14.79
C PHE A 152 1.20 0.66 -14.65
N TYR A 153 1.89 -0.47 -14.59
CA TYR A 153 1.32 -1.79 -14.43
C TYR A 153 2.13 -2.57 -13.40
N ILE A 154 1.52 -3.55 -12.77
CA ILE A 154 2.22 -4.54 -11.98
C ILE A 154 2.83 -5.56 -12.95
N CYS A 155 4.13 -5.80 -12.86
CA CYS A 155 4.84 -6.79 -13.68
C CYS A 155 5.35 -7.99 -12.89
N ASP A 156 5.32 -7.90 -11.57
CA ASP A 156 5.84 -8.95 -10.69
C ASP A 156 5.21 -8.85 -9.31
N VAL A 157 5.04 -10.00 -8.66
CA VAL A 157 4.53 -10.12 -7.30
C VAL A 157 5.30 -11.20 -6.54
N THR A 158 5.54 -10.96 -5.27
CA THR A 158 6.13 -11.95 -4.34
C THR A 158 5.57 -11.71 -2.94
N ALA A 159 5.93 -12.56 -1.98
CA ALA A 159 5.58 -12.37 -0.57
C ALA A 159 6.69 -12.85 0.35
N THR A 160 6.90 -12.13 1.45
CA THR A 160 7.88 -12.47 2.49
C THR A 160 7.18 -12.73 3.82
N LYS A 161 7.76 -13.62 4.61
CA LYS A 161 7.33 -13.95 5.98
C LYS A 161 8.38 -13.60 7.04
N THR A 162 9.44 -12.91 6.62
CA THR A 162 10.51 -12.34 7.44
C THR A 162 10.95 -11.02 6.82
N TYR A 163 11.73 -10.24 7.55
CA TYR A 163 12.26 -8.95 7.10
C TYR A 163 13.61 -9.07 6.38
N ASP A 164 14.21 -10.27 6.33
CA ASP A 164 15.59 -10.49 5.88
C ASP A 164 15.83 -10.12 4.40
N HIS A 165 14.77 -10.17 3.59
CA HIS A 165 14.83 -9.88 2.15
C HIS A 165 14.31 -8.47 1.80
N ASP A 166 13.81 -7.70 2.77
CA ASP A 166 13.18 -6.42 2.50
C ASP A 166 14.15 -5.44 1.81
N GLN A 167 15.40 -5.37 2.28
CA GLN A 167 16.40 -4.47 1.70
C GLN A 167 16.70 -4.83 0.24
N GLU A 168 16.84 -6.13 -0.07
CA GLU A 168 17.06 -6.62 -1.43
C GLU A 168 15.86 -6.28 -2.33
N LEU A 169 14.64 -6.56 -1.87
CA LEU A 169 13.41 -6.28 -2.61
C LEU A 169 13.25 -4.78 -2.89
N PHE A 170 13.50 -3.92 -1.90
CA PHE A 170 13.52 -2.48 -2.14
C PHE A 170 14.60 -2.08 -3.14
N SER A 171 15.83 -2.61 -3.03
CA SER A 171 16.91 -2.26 -3.95
C SER A 171 16.62 -2.67 -5.41
N THR A 172 15.84 -3.72 -5.61
CA THR A 172 15.44 -4.25 -6.93
C THR A 172 14.11 -3.69 -7.45
N GLY A 173 13.57 -2.67 -6.76
CA GLY A 173 12.44 -1.86 -7.23
C GLY A 173 11.06 -2.39 -6.83
N TYR A 174 10.97 -3.34 -5.89
CA TYR A 174 9.70 -3.71 -5.31
C TYR A 174 9.18 -2.63 -4.35
N THR A 175 7.85 -2.61 -4.24
CA THR A 175 7.07 -1.87 -3.26
C THR A 175 6.42 -2.90 -2.33
N ARG A 176 6.57 -2.74 -1.02
CA ARG A 176 5.82 -3.53 -0.04
C ARG A 176 4.40 -2.98 0.06
N VAL A 177 3.42 -3.87 0.16
CA VAL A 177 2.11 -3.51 0.67
C VAL A 177 2.24 -3.45 2.19
N ASP A 178 2.33 -2.23 2.75
CA ASP A 178 2.64 -1.99 4.18
C ASP A 178 1.50 -2.36 5.15
N VAL A 179 0.96 -3.56 5.01
CA VAL A 179 0.05 -4.21 5.97
C VAL A 179 0.23 -5.71 5.87
N SER A 180 0.38 -6.35 7.03
CA SER A 180 0.48 -7.81 7.12
C SER A 180 -0.82 -8.48 6.68
N THR A 181 -0.74 -9.52 5.85
CA THR A 181 -1.91 -10.34 5.48
C THR A 181 -2.48 -11.08 6.69
N ASN A 182 -1.66 -11.32 7.72
CA ASN A 182 -2.03 -11.92 9.00
C ASN A 182 -2.66 -10.94 10.01
N LEU A 183 -3.03 -9.71 9.59
CA LEU A 183 -3.53 -8.68 10.50
C LEU A 183 -4.70 -9.18 11.37
N GLY A 184 -4.57 -9.01 12.68
CA GLY A 184 -5.59 -9.39 13.66
C GLY A 184 -5.63 -10.89 13.99
N SER A 185 -4.81 -11.72 13.34
CA SER A 185 -4.62 -13.10 13.77
C SER A 185 -3.72 -13.17 15.01
N LEU A 186 -3.76 -14.30 15.73
CA LEU A 186 -2.82 -14.60 16.82
C LEU A 186 -1.44 -15.05 16.30
N GLY A 187 -1.22 -15.03 14.98
CA GLY A 187 0.04 -15.42 14.36
C GLY A 187 1.17 -14.48 14.76
N GLN A 188 2.33 -15.06 15.07
CA GLN A 188 3.53 -14.30 15.45
C GLN A 188 4.32 -13.77 14.25
N VAL A 189 3.94 -14.16 13.03
CA VAL A 189 4.66 -13.84 11.80
C VAL A 189 3.88 -12.83 10.98
N ASP A 190 4.54 -11.73 10.62
CA ASP A 190 4.02 -10.83 9.60
C ASP A 190 4.32 -11.38 8.21
N VAL A 191 3.30 -11.41 7.36
CA VAL A 191 3.45 -11.80 5.96
C VAL A 191 3.07 -10.62 5.10
N PHE A 192 3.99 -10.19 4.23
CA PHE A 192 3.80 -9.02 3.38
C PHE A 192 3.79 -9.43 1.91
N ILE A 193 2.85 -8.86 1.16
CA ILE A 193 2.86 -8.93 -0.30
C ILE A 193 3.74 -7.79 -0.84
N TRP A 194 4.50 -8.10 -1.88
CA TRP A 194 5.33 -7.17 -2.61
C TRP A 194 4.94 -7.16 -4.08
N TYR A 195 5.08 -6.01 -4.71
CA TYR A 195 4.85 -5.88 -6.13
C TYR A 195 5.90 -4.99 -6.79
N ARG A 196 6.14 -5.20 -8.08
CA ARG A 196 7.03 -4.36 -8.88
C ARG A 196 6.29 -3.76 -10.06
N LYS A 197 6.50 -2.47 -10.30
CA LYS A 197 5.79 -1.71 -11.33
C LYS A 197 6.58 -1.64 -12.62
N THR A 198 5.91 -1.49 -13.74
CA THR A 198 6.52 -1.19 -15.04
C THR A 198 5.68 -0.16 -15.81
N SER A 199 6.29 0.57 -16.73
CA SER A 199 5.54 1.34 -17.75
C SER A 199 5.33 0.55 -19.05
N ASP A 200 5.92 -0.64 -19.17
CA ASP A 200 5.79 -1.52 -20.32
C ASP A 200 4.63 -2.50 -20.11
N GLN A 201 3.51 -2.26 -20.80
CA GLN A 201 2.34 -3.13 -20.75
C GLN A 201 2.64 -4.56 -21.23
N GLY A 202 3.64 -4.76 -22.09
CA GLY A 202 4.04 -6.09 -22.56
C GLY A 202 4.60 -6.99 -21.46
N ARG A 203 5.10 -6.39 -20.35
CA ARG A 203 5.61 -7.07 -19.16
C ARG A 203 4.60 -7.16 -18.02
N ALA A 204 3.41 -6.57 -18.20
CA ALA A 204 2.42 -6.50 -17.14
C ALA A 204 1.77 -7.87 -16.87
N LEU A 205 1.38 -8.09 -15.61
CA LEU A 205 0.56 -9.21 -15.21
C LEU A 205 -0.85 -9.05 -15.81
N SER A 206 -1.43 -10.16 -16.25
CA SER A 206 -2.76 -10.19 -16.86
C SER A 206 -3.86 -10.56 -15.86
N ALA A 207 -3.52 -11.19 -14.72
CA ALA A 207 -4.49 -11.51 -13.67
C ALA A 207 -3.80 -11.83 -12.35
N LEU A 208 -4.51 -11.55 -11.25
CA LEU A 208 -4.21 -12.07 -9.91
C LEU A 208 -5.32 -13.02 -9.45
N ASN A 209 -5.02 -13.92 -8.52
CA ASN A 209 -6.01 -14.75 -7.83
C ASN A 209 -5.47 -15.20 -6.47
N ILE A 210 -6.34 -15.78 -5.64
CA ILE A 210 -5.98 -16.37 -4.34
C ILE A 210 -6.44 -17.83 -4.33
N SER A 211 -5.80 -18.72 -3.58
CA SER A 211 -6.39 -20.01 -3.20
C SER A 211 -6.45 -20.12 -1.68
N THR A 212 -7.56 -20.59 -1.14
CA THR A 212 -7.74 -20.86 0.30
C THR A 212 -8.10 -22.32 0.59
N THR A 213 -8.11 -23.17 -0.44
CA THR A 213 -8.39 -24.62 -0.36
C THR A 213 -7.57 -25.38 -1.41
N ASP A 214 -7.37 -26.68 -1.22
CA ASP A 214 -6.61 -27.54 -2.13
C ASP A 214 -7.25 -27.64 -3.53
N ASP A 215 -8.58 -27.69 -3.61
CA ASP A 215 -9.30 -27.70 -4.88
C ASP A 215 -9.06 -26.43 -5.69
N GLN A 216 -9.03 -25.27 -5.01
CA GLN A 216 -8.72 -23.99 -5.64
C GLN A 216 -7.25 -23.93 -6.07
N TYR A 217 -6.33 -24.42 -5.23
CA TYR A 217 -4.91 -24.52 -5.54
C TYR A 217 -4.68 -25.32 -6.84
N GLY A 218 -5.17 -26.57 -6.88
CA GLY A 218 -5.06 -27.43 -8.05
C GLY A 218 -5.81 -26.89 -9.26
N GLY A 219 -6.94 -26.21 -9.04
CA GLY A 219 -7.72 -25.55 -10.08
C GLY A 219 -6.98 -24.40 -10.76
N LEU A 220 -6.29 -23.54 -9.99
CA LEU A 220 -5.51 -22.42 -10.53
C LEU A 220 -4.25 -22.90 -11.24
N GLN A 221 -3.58 -23.92 -10.70
CA GLN A 221 -2.44 -24.56 -11.35
C GLN A 221 -2.81 -25.13 -12.73
N ARG A 222 -3.93 -25.86 -12.83
CA ARG A 222 -4.43 -26.38 -14.13
C ARG A 222 -4.82 -25.28 -15.12
N GLN A 223 -5.21 -24.12 -14.63
CA GLN A 223 -5.51 -22.95 -15.46
C GLN A 223 -4.25 -22.21 -15.91
N GLY A 224 -3.05 -22.65 -15.51
CA GLY A 224 -1.78 -22.02 -15.88
C GLY A 224 -1.46 -20.76 -15.09
N TYR A 225 -2.02 -20.59 -13.89
CA TYR A 225 -1.51 -19.59 -12.95
C TYR A 225 -0.18 -20.03 -12.36
N GLN A 226 0.69 -19.07 -12.07
CA GLN A 226 1.91 -19.24 -11.29
C GLN A 226 1.64 -18.88 -9.84
N VAL A 227 2.19 -19.65 -8.91
CA VAL A 227 2.02 -19.44 -7.48
C VAL A 227 3.16 -18.58 -6.93
N VAL A 228 2.83 -17.69 -6.00
CA VAL A 228 3.82 -17.10 -5.09
C VAL A 228 4.03 -18.11 -3.96
N ASP A 229 5.24 -18.68 -3.88
CA ASP A 229 5.58 -19.79 -2.98
C ASP A 229 5.78 -19.34 -1.51
N THR A 230 4.79 -18.63 -0.98
CA THR A 230 4.69 -18.18 0.39
C THR A 230 3.25 -18.32 0.85
N ASN A 231 3.01 -19.04 1.93
CA ASN A 231 1.72 -19.08 2.58
C ASN A 231 1.41 -17.71 3.20
N LEU A 232 0.41 -17.02 2.67
CA LEU A 232 -0.05 -15.71 3.13
C LEU A 232 -0.75 -15.75 4.49
N ASN A 233 -1.02 -16.95 5.00
CA ASN A 233 -1.67 -17.20 6.27
C ASN A 233 -0.77 -18.04 7.20
N GLU A 234 0.55 -17.89 7.06
CA GLU A 234 1.55 -18.67 7.78
C GLU A 234 1.44 -18.48 9.30
N ASN A 235 1.54 -19.57 10.05
CA ASN A 235 1.59 -19.58 11.52
C ASN A 235 0.37 -18.96 12.24
N THR A 236 -0.77 -18.85 11.56
CA THR A 236 -2.03 -18.36 12.17
C THR A 236 -2.93 -19.49 12.69
N GLY A 237 -2.60 -20.75 12.36
CA GLY A 237 -3.48 -21.91 12.58
C GLY A 237 -4.65 -22.02 11.60
N GLY A 238 -4.75 -21.09 10.63
CA GLY A 238 -5.76 -21.13 9.58
C GLY A 238 -5.40 -22.00 8.38
N SER A 239 -6.27 -21.98 7.37
CA SER A 239 -6.03 -22.67 6.10
C SER A 239 -4.86 -22.04 5.34
N PRO A 240 -4.04 -22.83 4.62
CA PRO A 240 -3.04 -22.28 3.72
C PRO A 240 -3.67 -21.35 2.68
N VAL A 241 -3.07 -20.17 2.50
CA VAL A 241 -3.51 -19.17 1.53
C VAL A 241 -2.36 -18.82 0.60
N TYR A 242 -2.59 -18.83 -0.71
CA TYR A 242 -1.54 -18.50 -1.69
C TYR A 242 -2.02 -17.44 -2.68
N LEU A 243 -1.11 -16.53 -3.03
CA LEU A 243 -1.28 -15.59 -4.15
C LEU A 243 -0.88 -16.28 -5.45
N TRP A 244 -1.67 -16.04 -6.49
CA TRP A 244 -1.46 -16.55 -7.82
C TRP A 244 -1.45 -15.40 -8.82
N TYR A 245 -0.64 -15.53 -9.86
CA TYR A 245 -0.58 -14.56 -10.94
C TYR A 245 -0.51 -15.23 -12.31
N LYS A 246 -0.85 -14.46 -13.35
CA LYS A 246 -0.63 -14.80 -14.75
C LYS A 246 0.08 -13.66 -15.46
N SER A 247 0.98 -14.03 -16.36
CA SER A 247 1.50 -13.12 -17.37
C SER A 247 1.20 -13.72 -18.74
N VAL A 248 0.31 -13.06 -19.48
CA VAL A 248 0.00 -13.41 -20.87
C VAL A 248 0.51 -12.26 -21.74
N PRO A 249 1.49 -12.50 -22.64
CA PRO A 249 2.05 -11.45 -23.48
C PRO A 249 0.96 -10.67 -24.23
N GLY A 250 1.02 -9.34 -24.14
CA GLY A 250 0.06 -8.44 -24.78
C GLY A 250 -1.33 -8.35 -24.13
N GLN A 251 -1.58 -9.06 -23.04
CA GLN A 251 -2.84 -9.02 -22.28
C GLN A 251 -2.64 -8.49 -20.84
N GLY A 252 -1.50 -7.86 -20.57
CA GLY A 252 -1.22 -7.30 -19.25
C GLY A 252 -2.14 -6.11 -18.94
N THR A 253 -2.86 -6.20 -17.83
CA THR A 253 -3.90 -5.23 -17.45
C THR A 253 -3.84 -4.81 -15.99
N VAL A 254 -3.12 -5.54 -15.12
CA VAL A 254 -3.09 -5.24 -13.68
C VAL A 254 -2.29 -3.95 -13.47
N GLN A 255 -2.95 -2.90 -13.01
CA GLN A 255 -2.39 -1.57 -12.71
C GLN A 255 -2.18 -1.35 -11.22
N GLY A 256 -3.01 -1.96 -10.37
CA GLY A 256 -2.91 -1.85 -8.92
C GLY A 256 -3.05 -3.18 -8.21
N LEU A 257 -2.46 -3.25 -7.02
CA LEU A 257 -2.67 -4.32 -6.05
C LEU A 257 -2.97 -3.67 -4.70
N ILE A 258 -4.16 -3.92 -4.17
CA ILE A 258 -4.64 -3.32 -2.93
C ILE A 258 -5.15 -4.39 -1.99
N LEU A 259 -4.80 -4.27 -0.71
CA LEU A 259 -5.49 -5.01 0.36
C LEU A 259 -6.65 -4.17 0.90
N LEU A 260 -7.84 -4.77 0.86
CA LEU A 260 -9.08 -4.21 1.37
C LEU A 260 -9.29 -4.70 2.80
N LEU A 261 -9.07 -3.82 3.77
CA LEU A 261 -9.19 -4.12 5.20
C LEU A 261 -10.63 -3.95 5.73
N ASP A 262 -11.42 -3.09 5.09
CA ASP A 262 -12.84 -2.92 5.41
C ASP A 262 -13.69 -3.89 4.58
N TRP A 263 -13.88 -5.11 5.08
CA TRP A 263 -14.67 -6.14 4.38
C TRP A 263 -16.10 -5.71 4.06
N ARG A 264 -16.67 -4.74 4.79
CA ARG A 264 -18.02 -4.22 4.57
C ARG A 264 -18.13 -3.38 3.30
N SER A 265 -17.00 -2.95 2.75
CA SER A 265 -16.93 -2.13 1.54
C SER A 265 -16.79 -2.92 0.24
N VAL A 266 -16.70 -4.26 0.30
CA VAL A 266 -16.54 -5.12 -0.88
C VAL A 266 -17.57 -4.81 -1.97
N GLU A 267 -18.85 -4.70 -1.60
CA GLU A 267 -19.92 -4.42 -2.56
C GLU A 267 -19.76 -3.04 -3.22
N LEU A 268 -19.28 -2.04 -2.47
CA LEU A 268 -19.05 -0.70 -3.01
C LEU A 268 -17.93 -0.70 -4.07
N PHE A 269 -16.85 -1.46 -3.83
CA PHE A 269 -15.77 -1.61 -4.79
C PHE A 269 -16.23 -2.32 -6.06
N GLU A 270 -16.96 -3.42 -5.92
CA GLU A 270 -17.46 -4.19 -7.06
C GLU A 270 -18.49 -3.42 -7.89
N GLN A 271 -19.39 -2.67 -7.24
CA GLN A 271 -20.34 -1.79 -7.93
C GLN A 271 -19.66 -0.70 -8.75
N ALA A 272 -18.45 -0.30 -8.35
CA ALA A 272 -17.62 0.64 -9.07
C ALA A 272 -16.77 -0.01 -10.18
N GLY A 273 -16.93 -1.33 -10.40
CA GLY A 273 -16.21 -2.09 -11.41
C GLY A 273 -14.79 -2.51 -11.01
N ILE A 274 -14.42 -2.36 -9.74
CA ILE A 274 -13.13 -2.82 -9.21
C ILE A 274 -13.23 -4.32 -8.91
N ASN A 275 -12.26 -5.10 -9.37
CA ASN A 275 -12.28 -6.54 -9.16
C ASN A 275 -11.80 -6.86 -7.74
N VAL A 276 -12.69 -7.42 -6.93
CA VAL A 276 -12.38 -7.91 -5.59
C VAL A 276 -12.29 -9.43 -5.62
N ILE A 277 -11.12 -9.98 -5.32
CA ILE A 277 -10.94 -11.42 -5.19
C ILE A 277 -11.53 -11.83 -3.82
N ARG A 278 -12.79 -12.29 -3.84
CA ARG A 278 -13.58 -12.70 -2.66
C ARG A 278 -13.07 -13.99 -1.99
N LYS A 279 -11.81 -13.98 -1.56
CA LYS A 279 -11.13 -15.04 -0.82
C LYS A 279 -10.40 -14.38 0.34
N ASN A 280 -10.87 -14.68 1.56
CA ASN A 280 -10.32 -14.09 2.77
C ASN A 280 -8.87 -14.54 2.96
N LEU A 281 -7.93 -13.60 3.11
CA LEU A 281 -6.52 -13.91 3.33
C LEU A 281 -6.26 -14.55 4.70
N ASN A 282 -7.15 -14.35 5.68
CA ASN A 282 -7.13 -15.01 6.99
C ASN A 282 -8.12 -16.18 7.07
N ALA A 283 -8.31 -16.93 5.99
CA ALA A 283 -9.25 -18.05 5.96
C ALA A 283 -8.91 -19.11 7.04
N GLY A 284 -9.91 -19.58 7.78
CA GLY A 284 -9.74 -20.62 8.79
C GLY A 284 -9.18 -20.16 10.13
N ASN A 285 -9.05 -18.85 10.38
CA ASN A 285 -8.72 -18.30 11.69
C ASN A 285 -9.56 -17.05 12.01
N ASP A 286 -9.38 -16.49 13.21
CA ASP A 286 -10.13 -15.33 13.73
C ASP A 286 -9.50 -13.96 13.37
N GLY A 287 -8.59 -13.95 12.40
CA GLY A 287 -7.95 -12.74 11.90
C GLY A 287 -8.90 -11.81 11.12
N SER A 288 -8.41 -10.63 10.76
CA SER A 288 -9.21 -9.64 10.03
C SER A 288 -9.62 -10.21 8.66
N MET A 289 -10.86 -9.97 8.25
CA MET A 289 -11.28 -10.28 6.88
C MET A 289 -10.60 -9.33 5.90
N ILE A 290 -9.61 -9.84 5.18
CA ILE A 290 -8.83 -9.08 4.20
C ILE A 290 -9.05 -9.69 2.82
N TYR A 291 -9.31 -8.83 1.84
CA TYR A 291 -9.42 -9.21 0.43
C TYR A 291 -8.38 -8.52 -0.43
N LEU A 292 -7.99 -9.18 -1.51
CA LEU A 292 -7.15 -8.60 -2.55
C LEU A 292 -8.04 -7.93 -3.60
N CYS A 293 -7.70 -6.72 -4.00
CA CYS A 293 -8.27 -6.04 -5.16
C CYS A 293 -7.18 -5.87 -6.22
N ASP A 294 -7.53 -6.15 -7.48
CA ASP A 294 -6.77 -5.69 -8.63
C ASP A 294 -7.54 -4.57 -9.36
N VAL A 295 -6.77 -3.65 -9.93
CA VAL A 295 -7.23 -2.39 -10.54
C VAL A 295 -6.59 -2.26 -11.91
#